data_AF-A0A8H5G271-F1
#
_entry.id   AF-A0A8H5G271-F1
#
_cell.length_a   1.000
_cell.length_b   1.000
_cell.length_c   1.000
_cell.angle_alpha   90.00
_cell.angle_beta   90.00
_cell.angle_gamma   90.00
#
_symmetry.space_group_name_H-M   'P 1'
#
loop_
_entity.id
_entity.type
_entity.pdbx_description
1 polymer ?
#
loop_
_entity_poly.entity_id
_entity_poly.type
_entity_poly.pdbx_seq_one_letter_code
_entity_poly.pdbx_strand_id
1 'polypeptide(L)'
;MDCFVDRVKFKEVDNDQDDTDKLWALESAYECARSNLDCVTVATDASVCTDHTIQAVAAVFLLHRDELLWWFHCAVGKATTPDAELFALQLGVEHACCVPNAKLIVLFTDHITAVQSAVDPSTHSGQAHSLAVCGCLMEWLGADAEHTIEFHEVRSHLKWPFHQSVHAYATDPSFQVSMGAHPSTTLGYLHKAKVEACKDEWTRLFALPTYAGKDFLRLCKGDDKFIQPTYLHGGV
;
A
#
# COMPACT_ATOMS: atom_id res chain seq x y z
N MET A 1 -7.20 17.30 -1.14
CA MET A 1 -7.89 17.01 0.13
C MET A 1 -7.88 18.18 1.12
N ASP A 2 -7.12 19.24 0.83
CA ASP A 2 -6.93 20.42 1.68
C ASP A 2 -8.20 21.20 2.05
N CYS A 3 -9.31 20.99 1.36
CA CYS A 3 -10.61 21.56 1.72
C CYS A 3 -11.33 20.80 2.85
N PHE A 4 -10.86 19.61 3.22
CA PHE A 4 -11.51 18.69 4.17
C PHE A 4 -10.54 18.15 5.23
N VAL A 5 -9.50 18.93 5.57
CA VAL A 5 -8.42 18.51 6.50
C VAL A 5 -8.96 18.08 7.87
N ASP A 6 -10.05 18.68 8.32
CA ASP A 6 -10.73 18.36 9.58
C ASP A 6 -11.54 17.05 9.53
N ARG A 7 -11.85 16.55 8.34
CA ARG A 7 -12.72 15.39 8.09
C ARG A 7 -12.00 14.17 7.55
N VAL A 8 -10.71 14.30 7.23
CA VAL A 8 -9.83 13.23 6.75
C VAL A 8 -8.74 13.03 7.80
N LYS A 9 -8.85 11.97 8.60
CA LYS A 9 -7.97 11.74 9.75
C LYS A 9 -7.03 10.57 9.52
N PHE A 10 -5.78 10.75 9.92
CA PHE A 10 -4.76 9.70 9.95
C PHE A 10 -4.48 9.32 11.40
N LYS A 11 -4.54 8.03 11.70
CA LYS A 11 -4.28 7.44 13.01
C LYS A 11 -3.08 6.52 12.86
N GLU A 12 -1.91 7.15 12.86
CA GLU A 12 -0.62 6.44 12.80
C GLU A 12 -0.30 5.83 14.17
N VAL A 13 0.36 4.69 14.15
CA VAL A 13 0.78 3.98 15.36
C VAL A 13 2.09 4.56 15.87
N ASP A 14 2.07 5.03 17.11
CA ASP A 14 3.29 5.48 17.81
C ASP A 14 4.28 4.33 17.95
N ASN A 15 5.51 4.55 17.51
CA ASN A 15 6.58 3.54 17.55
C ASN A 15 7.04 3.23 18.97
N ASP A 16 6.92 4.20 19.88
CA ASP A 16 7.39 4.06 21.26
C ASP A 16 6.37 3.37 22.17
N GLN A 17 5.16 3.13 21.66
CA GLN A 17 4.07 2.48 22.40
C GLN A 17 4.24 0.95 22.43
N ASP A 18 3.82 0.30 23.53
CA ASP A 18 3.84 -1.17 23.63
C ASP A 18 2.84 -1.83 22.68
N ASP A 19 3.15 -3.03 22.21
CA ASP A 19 2.29 -3.78 21.30
C ASP A 19 0.90 -4.07 21.88
N THR A 20 0.78 -4.24 23.21
CA THR A 20 -0.51 -4.41 23.90
C THR A 20 -1.37 -3.16 23.77
N ASP A 21 -0.78 -1.98 23.97
CA ASP A 21 -1.51 -0.72 23.90
C ASP A 21 -1.92 -0.39 22.45
N LYS A 22 -1.06 -0.73 21.47
CA LYS A 22 -1.37 -0.62 20.04
C LYS A 22 -2.57 -1.50 19.66
N LEU A 23 -2.57 -2.76 20.09
CA LEU A 23 -3.68 -3.68 19.86
C LEU A 23 -4.96 -3.18 20.53
N TRP A 24 -4.87 -2.67 21.76
CA TRP A 24 -6.01 -2.11 22.47
C TRP A 24 -6.59 -0.89 21.74
N ALA A 25 -5.75 -0.02 21.19
CA ALA A 25 -6.19 1.13 20.41
C ALA A 25 -6.92 0.72 19.12
N LEU A 26 -6.40 -0.29 18.39
CA LEU A 26 -7.04 -0.84 17.20
C LEU A 26 -8.38 -1.48 17.53
N GLU A 27 -8.42 -2.31 18.57
CA GLU A 27 -9.66 -2.96 19.03
C GLU A 27 -10.69 -1.93 19.47
N SER A 28 -10.27 -0.91 20.22
CA SER A 28 -11.17 0.18 20.63
C SER A 28 -11.72 0.94 19.43
N ALA A 29 -10.89 1.26 18.44
CA ALA A 29 -11.33 1.95 17.23
C ALA A 29 -12.33 1.10 16.43
N TYR A 30 -12.04 -0.20 16.28
CA TYR A 30 -12.92 -1.16 15.62
C TYR A 30 -14.26 -1.31 16.36
N GLU A 31 -14.25 -1.41 17.68
CA GLU A 31 -15.46 -1.51 18.50
C GLU A 31 -16.32 -0.24 18.44
N CYS A 32 -15.68 0.93 18.42
CA CYS A 32 -16.37 2.20 18.21
C CYS A 32 -17.01 2.26 16.81
N ALA A 33 -16.28 1.86 15.77
CA ALA A 33 -16.78 1.78 14.40
C ALA A 33 -17.97 0.81 14.30
N ARG A 34 -17.84 -0.38 14.89
CA ARG A 34 -18.88 -1.42 14.93
C ARG A 34 -20.15 -0.95 15.63
N SER A 35 -20.02 -0.16 16.69
CA SER A 35 -21.16 0.33 17.47
C SER A 35 -21.91 1.48 16.80
N ASN A 36 -21.31 2.11 15.79
CA ASN A 36 -21.90 3.24 15.08
C ASN A 36 -22.75 2.76 13.88
N LEU A 37 -24.05 3.12 13.90
CA LEU A 37 -25.02 2.74 12.87
C LEU A 37 -24.78 3.42 11.50
N ASP A 38 -24.04 4.53 11.50
CA ASP A 38 -23.72 5.27 10.28
C ASP A 38 -22.26 5.00 9.83
N CYS A 39 -21.60 4.00 10.42
CA CYS A 39 -20.21 3.67 10.12
C CYS A 39 -20.08 2.45 9.21
N VAL A 40 -19.14 2.56 8.27
CA VAL A 40 -18.64 1.45 7.46
C VAL A 40 -17.18 1.23 7.79
N THR A 41 -16.83 -0.02 8.03
CA THR A 41 -15.47 -0.44 8.31
C THR A 41 -14.87 -1.08 7.08
N VAL A 42 -13.65 -0.70 6.72
CA VAL A 42 -12.91 -1.24 5.58
C VAL A 42 -11.59 -1.80 6.09
N ALA A 43 -11.18 -2.96 5.58
CA ALA A 43 -9.83 -3.47 5.70
C ALA A 43 -9.26 -3.71 4.31
N THR A 44 -8.02 -3.27 4.08
CA THR A 44 -7.32 -3.45 2.80
C THR A 44 -5.95 -4.03 3.04
N ASP A 45 -5.54 -4.97 2.18
CA ASP A 45 -4.20 -5.54 2.17
C ASP A 45 -3.83 -5.90 0.72
N ALA A 46 -2.53 -5.91 0.43
CA ALA A 46 -2.04 -6.42 -0.84
C ALA A 46 -0.87 -7.40 -0.64
N SER A 47 -0.76 -8.33 -1.58
CA SER A 47 0.32 -9.32 -1.61
C SER A 47 1.11 -9.17 -2.90
N VAL A 48 2.44 -9.09 -2.77
CA VAL A 48 3.36 -9.08 -3.91
C VAL A 48 4.38 -10.19 -3.71
N CYS A 49 4.43 -11.13 -4.65
CA CYS A 49 5.38 -12.23 -4.58
C CYS A 49 6.77 -11.81 -5.02
N THR A 50 7.78 -12.22 -4.24
CA THR A 50 9.19 -11.89 -4.48
C THR A 50 9.81 -12.68 -5.62
N ASP A 51 9.26 -13.84 -5.98
CA ASP A 51 9.80 -14.68 -7.05
C ASP A 51 9.28 -14.31 -8.45
N HIS A 52 8.34 -13.35 -8.51
CA HIS A 52 7.70 -12.86 -9.73
C HIS A 52 7.00 -13.95 -10.58
N THR A 53 6.68 -15.11 -9.98
CA THR A 53 5.96 -16.20 -10.66
C THR A 53 4.45 -16.00 -10.68
N ILE A 54 3.94 -15.29 -9.68
CA ILE A 54 2.53 -14.93 -9.51
C ILE A 54 2.35 -13.41 -9.56
N GLN A 55 1.19 -12.99 -10.04
CA GLN A 55 0.81 -11.58 -10.07
C GLN A 55 0.60 -11.06 -8.65
N ALA A 56 0.81 -9.76 -8.45
CA ALA A 56 0.39 -9.08 -7.24
C ALA A 56 -1.13 -9.17 -7.08
N VAL A 57 -1.60 -9.19 -5.84
CA VAL A 57 -3.01 -9.31 -5.48
C VAL A 57 -3.38 -8.16 -4.55
N ALA A 58 -4.55 -7.59 -4.76
CA ALA A 58 -5.18 -6.64 -3.83
C ALA A 58 -6.43 -7.30 -3.23
N ALA A 59 -6.66 -7.06 -1.94
CA ALA A 59 -7.82 -7.57 -1.21
C ALA A 59 -8.48 -6.46 -0.40
N VAL A 60 -9.81 -6.52 -0.33
CA VAL A 60 -10.63 -5.57 0.42
C VAL A 60 -11.77 -6.31 1.09
N PHE A 61 -11.98 -6.02 2.38
CA PHE A 61 -13.22 -6.33 3.09
C PHE A 61 -13.92 -5.03 3.49
N LEU A 62 -15.22 -4.98 3.26
CA LEU A 62 -16.10 -3.88 3.65
C LEU A 62 -17.23 -4.44 4.51
N LEU A 63 -17.30 -3.96 5.75
CA LEU A 63 -18.22 -4.44 6.77
C LEU A 63 -19.08 -3.30 7.30
N HIS A 64 -20.27 -3.67 7.76
CA HIS A 64 -21.12 -2.84 8.59
C HIS A 64 -21.56 -3.66 9.80
N ARG A 65 -21.18 -3.22 11.00
CA ARG A 65 -21.50 -3.90 12.27
C ARG A 65 -21.13 -5.39 12.30
N ASP A 66 -19.92 -5.72 11.88
CA ASP A 66 -19.40 -7.10 11.67
C ASP A 66 -20.06 -7.92 10.55
N GLU A 67 -21.07 -7.38 9.86
CA GLU A 67 -21.63 -8.02 8.68
C GLU A 67 -20.80 -7.65 7.44
N LEU A 68 -20.26 -8.66 6.76
CA LEU A 68 -19.53 -8.47 5.51
C LEU A 68 -20.51 -8.07 4.40
N LEU A 69 -20.53 -6.77 4.08
CA LEU A 69 -21.38 -6.22 3.03
C LEU A 69 -20.81 -6.50 1.65
N TRP A 70 -19.49 -6.37 1.52
CA TRP A 70 -18.80 -6.55 0.26
C TRP A 70 -17.36 -6.98 0.49
N TRP A 71 -16.83 -7.76 -0.44
CA TRP A 71 -15.44 -8.16 -0.44
C TRP A 71 -14.96 -8.27 -1.89
N PHE A 72 -13.66 -8.11 -2.05
CA PHE A 72 -13.05 -8.24 -3.36
C PHE A 72 -11.62 -8.73 -3.23
N HIS A 73 -11.23 -9.55 -4.19
CA HIS A 73 -9.85 -9.85 -4.46
C HIS A 73 -9.63 -9.73 -5.97
N CYS A 74 -8.45 -9.27 -6.38
CA CYS A 74 -8.10 -9.24 -7.78
C CYS A 74 -6.59 -9.27 -7.99
N ALA A 75 -6.17 -9.90 -9.08
CA ALA A 75 -4.82 -9.80 -9.58
C ALA A 75 -4.56 -8.40 -10.17
N VAL A 76 -3.57 -7.71 -9.62
CA VAL A 76 -3.10 -6.39 -10.06
C VAL A 76 -2.10 -6.51 -11.21
N GLY A 77 -1.43 -7.66 -11.33
CA GLY A 77 -0.40 -7.91 -12.31
C GLY A 77 1.01 -7.67 -11.77
N LYS A 78 1.89 -7.11 -12.60
CA LYS A 78 3.23 -6.70 -12.20
C LYS A 78 3.16 -5.36 -11.49
N ALA A 79 3.12 -5.43 -10.16
CA ALA A 79 3.04 -4.27 -9.29
C ALA A 79 4.20 -4.26 -8.29
N THR A 80 4.59 -3.06 -7.84
CA THR A 80 5.34 -2.94 -6.58
C THR A 80 4.37 -3.04 -5.40
N THR A 81 4.88 -3.27 -4.19
CA THR A 81 4.04 -3.28 -2.98
C THR A 81 3.23 -1.98 -2.84
N PRO A 82 3.82 -0.78 -2.94
CA PRO A 82 3.03 0.47 -2.88
C PRO A 82 1.95 0.56 -3.96
N ASP A 83 2.20 0.11 -5.19
CA ASP A 83 1.20 0.18 -6.25
C ASP A 83 0.01 -0.77 -5.97
N ALA A 84 0.27 -1.96 -5.43
CA ALA A 84 -0.76 -2.94 -5.11
C ALA A 84 -1.60 -2.50 -3.89
N GLU A 85 -0.96 -1.99 -2.85
CA GLU A 85 -1.62 -1.41 -1.67
C GLU A 85 -2.50 -0.22 -2.05
N LEU A 86 -1.99 0.67 -2.90
CA LEU A 86 -2.73 1.83 -3.35
C LEU A 86 -3.97 1.44 -4.17
N PHE A 87 -3.89 0.36 -4.95
CA PHE A 87 -5.05 -0.17 -5.66
C PHE A 87 -6.08 -0.80 -4.70
N ALA A 88 -5.65 -1.52 -3.66
CA ALA A 88 -6.55 -2.03 -2.63
C ALA A 88 -7.28 -0.88 -1.90
N LEU A 89 -6.54 0.18 -1.56
CA LEU A 89 -7.09 1.40 -0.96
C LEU A 89 -8.11 2.09 -1.87
N GLN A 90 -7.82 2.22 -3.17
CA GLN A 90 -8.78 2.78 -4.12
C GLN A 90 -10.10 2.01 -4.07
N LEU A 91 -10.05 0.69 -4.22
CA LEU A 91 -11.25 -0.15 -4.22
C LEU A 91 -12.02 -0.04 -2.89
N GLY A 92 -11.30 -0.04 -1.76
CA GLY A 92 -11.89 0.13 -0.44
C GLY A 92 -12.65 1.45 -0.30
N VAL A 93 -12.02 2.56 -0.71
CA VAL A 93 -12.63 3.90 -0.63
C VAL A 93 -13.80 4.04 -1.60
N GLU A 94 -13.65 3.61 -2.85
CA GLU A 94 -14.72 3.69 -3.87
C GLU A 94 -15.98 2.97 -3.40
N HIS A 95 -15.84 1.76 -2.89
CA HIS A 95 -16.98 0.97 -2.42
C HIS A 95 -17.55 1.50 -1.10
N ALA A 96 -16.73 2.02 -0.19
CA ALA A 96 -17.20 2.63 1.05
C ALA A 96 -18.02 3.89 0.81
N CYS A 97 -17.59 4.74 -0.13
CA CYS A 97 -18.34 5.96 -0.51
C CYS A 97 -19.71 5.64 -1.14
N CYS A 98 -19.88 4.43 -1.69
CA CYS A 98 -21.14 3.98 -2.28
C CYS A 98 -22.14 3.40 -1.26
N VAL A 99 -21.75 3.22 0.01
CA VAL A 99 -22.65 2.64 1.02
C VAL A 99 -23.72 3.65 1.43
N PRO A 100 -25.01 3.34 1.27
CA PRO A 100 -26.08 4.28 1.61
C PRO A 100 -26.09 4.64 3.10
N ASN A 101 -26.30 5.93 3.40
CA ASN A 101 -26.40 6.48 4.75
C ASN A 101 -25.13 6.35 5.61
N ALA A 102 -24.00 5.89 5.06
CA ALA A 102 -22.73 5.92 5.77
C ALA A 102 -22.29 7.38 5.94
N LYS A 103 -22.01 7.78 7.18
CA LYS A 103 -21.43 9.08 7.54
C LYS A 103 -19.98 8.99 7.98
N LEU A 104 -19.55 7.80 8.39
CA LEU A 104 -18.19 7.54 8.84
C LEU A 104 -17.61 6.35 8.06
N ILE A 105 -16.43 6.53 7.50
CA ILE A 105 -15.63 5.45 6.95
C ILE A 105 -14.41 5.26 7.86
N VAL A 106 -14.23 4.05 8.38
CA VAL A 106 -13.03 3.69 9.16
C VAL A 106 -12.27 2.63 8.38
N LEU A 107 -11.09 2.98 7.85
CA LEU A 107 -10.27 2.09 7.04
C LEU A 107 -9.02 1.66 7.80
N PHE A 108 -8.78 0.35 7.86
CA PHE A 108 -7.62 -0.27 8.46
C PHE A 108 -6.68 -0.84 7.38
N THR A 109 -5.40 -0.51 7.48
CA THR A 109 -4.36 -0.97 6.54
C THR A 109 -3.00 -0.93 7.22
N ASP A 110 -2.09 -1.81 6.81
CA ASP A 110 -0.71 -1.79 7.29
C ASP A 110 0.25 -0.91 6.48
N HIS A 111 -0.24 -0.29 5.41
CA HIS A 111 0.59 0.51 4.52
C HIS A 111 0.21 2.00 4.54
N ILE A 112 0.47 2.68 5.67
CA ILE A 112 0.09 4.08 5.88
C ILE A 112 0.67 5.04 4.83
N THR A 113 1.86 4.76 4.30
CA THR A 113 2.47 5.58 3.24
C THR A 113 1.70 5.49 1.91
N ALA A 114 0.99 4.38 1.67
CA ALA A 114 0.09 4.27 0.52
C ALA A 114 -1.17 5.08 0.74
N VAL A 115 -1.68 5.16 1.98
CA VAL A 115 -2.80 6.05 2.33
C VAL A 115 -2.44 7.50 2.10
N GLN A 116 -1.28 7.94 2.60
CA GLN A 116 -0.78 9.30 2.38
C GLN A 116 -0.65 9.59 0.87
N SER A 117 -0.18 8.62 0.09
CA SER A 117 -0.12 8.73 -1.37
C SER A 117 -1.52 8.77 -2.01
N ALA A 118 -2.50 8.02 -1.48
CA ALA A 118 -3.87 7.92 -2.01
C ALA A 118 -4.62 9.24 -1.94
N VAL A 119 -4.34 10.05 -0.91
CA VAL A 119 -4.95 11.38 -0.74
C VAL A 119 -4.11 12.52 -1.31
N ASP A 120 -2.93 12.21 -1.86
CA ASP A 120 -2.04 13.17 -2.50
C ASP A 120 -2.22 13.13 -4.04
N PRO A 121 -2.76 14.19 -4.65
CA PRO A 121 -2.93 14.26 -6.10
C PRO A 121 -1.62 14.61 -6.85
N SER A 122 -0.49 14.78 -6.17
CA SER A 122 0.81 15.10 -6.79
C SER A 122 1.30 14.02 -7.76
N THR A 123 2.39 14.29 -8.48
CA THR A 123 2.90 13.36 -9.49
C THR A 123 3.70 12.23 -8.85
N HIS A 124 3.19 11.01 -8.95
CA HIS A 124 3.88 9.76 -8.56
C HIS A 124 3.38 8.57 -9.39
N SER A 125 4.02 7.39 -9.24
CA SER A 125 3.73 6.21 -10.10
C SER A 125 2.30 5.68 -10.00
N GLY A 126 1.63 5.96 -8.88
CA GLY A 126 0.27 5.55 -8.58
C GLY A 126 -0.77 6.66 -8.72
N GLN A 127 -0.44 7.80 -9.34
CA GLN A 127 -1.30 8.99 -9.35
C GLN A 127 -2.72 8.73 -9.86
N ALA A 128 -2.90 7.81 -10.81
CA ALA A 128 -4.23 7.44 -11.29
C ALA A 128 -5.15 6.94 -10.17
N HIS A 129 -4.62 6.12 -9.25
CA HIS A 129 -5.34 5.62 -8.09
C HIS A 129 -5.64 6.75 -7.09
N SER A 130 -4.67 7.64 -6.84
CA SER A 130 -4.87 8.79 -5.94
C SER A 130 -5.90 9.78 -6.46
N LEU A 131 -5.94 10.02 -7.77
CA LEU A 131 -6.97 10.85 -8.40
C LEU A 131 -8.35 10.23 -8.29
N ALA A 132 -8.47 8.90 -8.42
CA ALA A 132 -9.73 8.19 -8.21
C ALA A 132 -10.21 8.31 -6.76
N VAL A 133 -9.33 8.03 -5.79
CA VAL A 133 -9.59 8.19 -4.35
C VAL A 133 -10.01 9.61 -4.01
N CYS A 134 -9.23 10.60 -4.46
CA CYS A 134 -9.55 12.01 -4.24
C CYS A 134 -10.88 12.40 -4.89
N GLY A 135 -11.18 11.91 -6.10
CA GLY A 135 -12.44 12.15 -6.78
C GLY A 135 -13.63 11.64 -5.98
N CYS A 136 -13.59 10.38 -5.56
CA CYS A 136 -14.64 9.76 -4.76
C CYS A 136 -14.82 10.45 -3.40
N LEU A 137 -13.72 10.73 -2.70
CA LEU A 137 -13.79 11.40 -1.41
C LEU A 137 -14.26 12.84 -1.53
N MET A 138 -13.89 13.56 -2.59
CA MET A 138 -14.40 14.92 -2.80
C MET A 138 -15.91 14.95 -3.00
N GLU A 139 -16.45 14.03 -3.80
CA GLU A 139 -17.89 13.93 -4.01
C GLU A 139 -18.61 13.51 -2.72
N TRP A 140 -18.12 12.46 -2.06
CA TRP A 140 -18.73 11.94 -0.85
C TRP A 140 -18.65 12.95 0.31
N LEU A 141 -17.48 13.50 0.63
CA LEU A 141 -17.32 14.51 1.68
C LEU A 141 -18.06 15.82 1.32
N GLY A 142 -18.20 16.15 0.04
CA GLY A 142 -18.94 17.33 -0.41
C GLY A 142 -20.46 17.20 -0.27
N ALA A 143 -20.98 15.97 -0.25
CA ALA A 143 -22.42 15.70 -0.18
C ALA A 143 -23.04 15.96 1.20
N ASP A 144 -22.29 15.77 2.29
CA ASP A 144 -22.76 16.00 3.66
C ASP A 144 -21.62 16.55 4.54
N ALA A 145 -21.93 17.51 5.40
CA ALA A 145 -20.99 18.09 6.36
C ALA A 145 -20.55 17.08 7.43
N GLU A 146 -21.41 16.10 7.77
CA GLU A 146 -21.14 15.05 8.77
C GLU A 146 -20.23 13.93 8.24
N HIS A 147 -20.03 13.84 6.91
CA HIS A 147 -19.17 12.82 6.32
C HIS A 147 -17.72 12.97 6.75
N THR A 148 -17.16 11.90 7.29
CA THR A 148 -15.77 11.83 7.77
C THR A 148 -15.14 10.48 7.43
N ILE A 149 -13.83 10.50 7.20
CA ILE A 149 -13.03 9.29 6.97
C ILE A 149 -11.83 9.25 7.90
N GLU A 150 -11.59 8.08 8.48
CA GLU A 150 -10.44 7.81 9.35
C GLU A 150 -9.63 6.64 8.81
N PHE A 151 -8.34 6.85 8.62
CA PHE A 151 -7.37 5.83 8.26
C PHE A 151 -6.58 5.42 9.49
N HIS A 152 -6.62 4.14 9.82
CA HIS A 152 -5.94 3.53 10.96
C HIS A 152 -4.81 2.64 10.48
N GLU A 153 -3.59 2.97 10.90
CA GLU A 153 -2.41 2.15 10.63
C GLU A 153 -2.46 0.88 11.48
N VAL A 154 -2.25 -0.26 10.84
CA VAL A 154 -2.11 -1.56 11.50
C VAL A 154 -0.68 -2.03 11.34
N ARG A 155 0.04 -2.32 12.41
CA ARG A 155 1.37 -2.93 12.25
C ARG A 155 1.21 -4.42 11.93
N SER A 156 1.67 -4.88 10.77
CA SER A 156 1.47 -6.27 10.32
C SER A 156 2.01 -7.32 11.31
N HIS A 157 3.06 -7.00 12.09
CA HIS A 157 3.61 -7.90 13.10
C HIS A 157 2.67 -8.18 14.27
N LEU A 158 1.70 -7.29 14.53
CA LEU A 158 0.71 -7.46 15.60
C LEU A 158 -0.32 -8.56 15.30
N LYS A 159 -0.47 -8.95 14.02
CA LYS A 159 -1.43 -9.97 13.57
C LYS A 159 -2.83 -9.76 14.13
N TRP A 160 -3.27 -8.52 14.18
CA TRP A 160 -4.58 -8.16 14.71
C TRP A 160 -5.69 -8.85 13.91
N PRO A 161 -6.65 -9.56 14.55
CA PRO A 161 -7.52 -10.53 13.86
C PRO A 161 -8.29 -10.00 12.65
N PHE A 162 -8.80 -8.76 12.72
CA PHE A 162 -9.56 -8.17 11.63
C PHE A 162 -8.70 -7.95 10.38
N HIS A 163 -7.55 -7.28 10.53
CA HIS A 163 -6.59 -7.11 9.42
C HIS A 163 -5.99 -8.45 8.96
N GLN A 164 -5.73 -9.38 9.89
CA GLN A 164 -5.21 -10.70 9.56
C GLN A 164 -6.14 -11.49 8.64
N SER A 165 -7.45 -11.21 8.70
CA SER A 165 -8.45 -11.86 7.86
C SER A 165 -8.35 -11.40 6.40
N VAL A 166 -8.19 -10.09 6.15
CA VAL A 166 -7.96 -9.58 4.79
C VAL A 166 -6.58 -9.97 4.26
N HIS A 167 -5.57 -10.04 5.15
CA HIS A 167 -4.23 -10.50 4.77
C HIS A 167 -4.21 -11.97 4.36
N ALA A 168 -4.90 -12.83 5.10
CA ALA A 168 -5.08 -14.23 4.72
C ALA A 168 -5.79 -14.34 3.37
N TYR A 169 -6.73 -13.42 3.08
CA TYR A 169 -7.45 -13.40 1.82
C TYR A 169 -6.58 -12.94 0.64
N ALA A 170 -5.70 -11.94 0.83
CA ALA A 170 -4.74 -11.47 -0.17
C ALA A 170 -3.66 -12.51 -0.50
N THR A 171 -3.33 -13.38 0.46
CA THR A 171 -2.23 -14.35 0.36
C THR A 171 -2.70 -15.78 0.07
N ASP A 172 -4.01 -16.04 0.04
CA ASP A 172 -4.58 -17.37 -0.17
C ASP A 172 -4.14 -17.95 -1.53
N PRO A 173 -3.46 -19.12 -1.53
CA PRO A 173 -2.98 -19.78 -2.75
C PRO A 173 -4.07 -20.09 -3.78
N SER A 174 -5.33 -20.23 -3.35
CA SER A 174 -6.47 -20.54 -4.19
C SER A 174 -6.82 -19.41 -5.16
N PHE A 175 -6.41 -18.17 -4.83
CA PHE A 175 -6.68 -16.97 -5.62
C PHE A 175 -5.45 -16.41 -6.34
N GLN A 176 -4.30 -17.11 -6.23
CA GLN A 176 -3.09 -16.70 -6.92
C GLN A 176 -3.23 -16.88 -8.44
N VAL A 177 -2.88 -15.83 -9.17
CA VAL A 177 -2.87 -15.85 -10.64
C VAL A 177 -1.43 -15.91 -11.12
N SER A 178 -1.09 -16.92 -11.91
CA SER A 178 0.22 -17.00 -12.55
C SER A 178 0.52 -15.75 -13.38
N MET A 179 1.79 -15.36 -13.45
CA MET A 179 2.21 -14.14 -14.16
C MET A 179 1.72 -14.10 -15.61
N GLY A 180 1.63 -15.26 -16.27
CA GLY A 180 1.19 -15.36 -17.66
C GLY A 180 2.12 -14.64 -18.64
N ALA A 181 1.70 -14.57 -19.90
CA ALA A 181 2.51 -13.94 -20.96
C ALA A 181 2.39 -12.40 -20.97
N HIS A 182 1.20 -11.86 -20.62
CA HIS A 182 0.89 -10.43 -20.75
C HIS A 182 0.11 -9.91 -19.53
N PRO A 183 0.71 -9.93 -18.32
CA PRO A 183 0.06 -9.34 -17.16
C PRO A 183 -0.02 -7.81 -17.29
N SER A 184 -1.06 -7.23 -16.71
CA SER A 184 -1.11 -5.79 -16.43
C SER A 184 0.18 -5.38 -15.71
N THR A 185 0.74 -4.23 -16.05
CA THR A 185 2.01 -3.79 -15.46
C THR A 185 1.90 -2.34 -15.05
N THR A 186 2.18 -2.08 -13.78
CA THR A 186 2.15 -0.74 -13.20
C THR A 186 3.37 0.08 -13.61
N LEU A 187 3.24 1.40 -13.62
CA LEU A 187 4.34 2.31 -13.92
C LEU A 187 5.47 2.19 -12.87
N GLY A 188 5.12 2.02 -11.59
CA GLY A 188 6.08 1.82 -10.51
C GLY A 188 6.93 0.58 -10.73
N TYR A 189 6.31 -0.53 -11.14
CA TYR A 189 7.04 -1.75 -11.50
C TYR A 189 7.97 -1.53 -12.70
N LEU A 190 7.50 -0.91 -13.78
CA LEU A 190 8.34 -0.62 -14.96
C LEU A 190 9.55 0.23 -14.60
N HIS A 191 9.33 1.28 -13.81
CA HIS A 191 10.40 2.16 -13.35
C HIS A 191 11.43 1.38 -12.52
N LYS A 192 10.97 0.63 -11.51
CA LYS A 192 11.83 -0.21 -10.67
C LYS A 192 12.65 -1.21 -11.52
N ALA A 193 12.00 -1.93 -12.43
CA ALA A 193 12.65 -2.91 -13.28
C ALA A 193 13.71 -2.27 -14.20
N LYS A 194 13.46 -1.06 -14.73
CA LYS A 194 14.45 -0.34 -15.54
C LYS A 194 15.63 0.16 -14.71
N VAL A 195 15.38 0.71 -13.52
CA VAL A 195 16.43 1.14 -12.59
C VAL A 195 17.31 -0.05 -12.19
N GLU A 196 16.71 -1.20 -11.87
CA GLU A 196 17.43 -2.43 -11.55
C GLU A 196 18.27 -2.92 -12.74
N ALA A 197 17.69 -2.99 -13.95
CA ALA A 197 18.43 -3.39 -15.14
C ALA A 197 19.61 -2.45 -15.45
N CYS A 198 19.43 -1.13 -15.30
CA CYS A 198 20.51 -0.17 -15.46
C CYS A 198 21.60 -0.34 -14.39
N LYS A 199 21.22 -0.60 -13.14
CA LYS A 199 22.15 -0.86 -12.04
C LYS A 199 22.95 -2.14 -12.27
N ASP A 200 22.29 -3.20 -12.73
CA ASP A 200 22.92 -4.49 -13.01
C ASP A 200 23.91 -4.37 -14.17
N GLU A 201 23.52 -3.66 -15.24
CA GLU A 201 24.43 -3.41 -16.36
C GLU A 201 25.60 -2.51 -15.95
N TRP A 202 25.35 -1.47 -15.17
CA TRP A 202 26.44 -0.63 -14.64
C TRP A 202 27.39 -1.44 -13.76
N THR A 203 26.86 -2.28 -12.87
CA THR A 203 27.64 -3.20 -12.04
C THR A 203 28.49 -4.14 -12.90
N ARG A 204 27.90 -4.74 -13.94
CA ARG A 204 28.59 -5.64 -14.86
C ARG A 204 29.72 -4.93 -15.61
N LEU A 205 29.45 -3.73 -16.13
CA LEU A 205 30.44 -2.94 -16.85
C LEU A 205 31.56 -2.45 -15.92
N PHE A 206 31.23 -2.01 -14.71
CA PHE A 206 32.21 -1.53 -13.72
C PHE A 206 33.16 -2.66 -13.24
N ALA A 207 32.76 -3.91 -13.34
CA ALA A 207 33.65 -5.05 -13.11
C ALA A 207 34.77 -5.17 -14.18
N LEU A 208 34.57 -4.61 -15.38
CA LEU A 208 35.53 -4.65 -16.48
C LEU A 208 36.59 -3.53 -16.33
N PRO A 209 37.89 -3.86 -16.25
CA PRO A 209 38.95 -2.84 -16.11
C PRO A 209 39.00 -1.84 -17.27
N THR A 210 38.55 -2.23 -18.45
CA THR A 210 38.48 -1.36 -19.65
C THR A 210 37.38 -0.31 -19.57
N TYR A 211 36.31 -0.57 -18.80
CA TYR A 211 35.19 0.35 -18.63
C TYR A 211 35.35 1.21 -17.37
N ALA A 212 35.75 0.61 -16.24
CA ALA A 212 36.01 1.35 -15.00
C ALA A 212 37.22 2.29 -15.12
N GLY A 213 38.13 2.03 -16.06
CA GLY A 213 39.37 2.79 -16.18
C GLY A 213 40.34 2.51 -15.04
N LYS A 214 41.39 3.35 -14.93
CA LYS A 214 42.43 3.22 -13.89
C LYS A 214 42.29 4.22 -12.75
N ASP A 215 41.41 5.20 -12.92
CA ASP A 215 41.27 6.34 -12.01
C ASP A 215 40.24 6.10 -10.90
N PHE A 216 39.44 5.03 -10.99
CA PHE A 216 38.48 4.65 -9.97
C PHE A 216 39.08 3.64 -8.97
N LEU A 217 39.07 4.01 -7.70
CA LEU A 217 39.49 3.15 -6.60
C LEU A 217 38.46 2.03 -6.39
N ARG A 218 38.90 0.77 -6.49
CA ARG A 218 38.08 -0.39 -6.11
C ARG A 218 38.02 -0.50 -4.59
N LEU A 219 36.94 0.01 -4.01
CA LEU A 219 36.72 -0.07 -2.57
C LEU A 219 36.22 -1.48 -2.19
N CYS A 220 36.75 -2.03 -1.11
CA CYS A 220 36.32 -3.30 -0.54
C CYS A 220 35.68 -3.07 0.83
N LYS A 221 34.62 -3.82 1.14
CA LYS A 221 34.03 -3.88 2.47
C LYS A 221 34.55 -5.15 3.18
N GLY A 222 35.52 -4.99 4.07
CA GLY A 222 36.19 -6.10 4.76
C GLY A 222 37.13 -6.91 3.86
N ASP A 223 37.37 -8.17 4.24
CA ASP A 223 38.26 -9.10 3.54
C ASP A 223 37.62 -9.63 2.23
N ASP A 224 37.77 -8.87 1.14
CA ASP A 224 37.53 -9.24 -0.27
C ASP A 224 36.13 -9.04 -0.90
N LYS A 225 35.17 -8.37 -0.24
CA LYS A 225 33.91 -8.02 -0.93
C LYS A 225 33.97 -6.63 -1.57
N PHE A 226 34.09 -6.58 -2.89
CA PHE A 226 34.04 -5.30 -3.63
C PHE A 226 32.71 -4.58 -3.40
N ILE A 227 32.81 -3.28 -3.12
CA ILE A 227 31.66 -2.39 -3.04
C ILE A 227 31.16 -2.15 -4.46
N GLN A 228 29.89 -2.46 -4.67
CA GLN A 228 29.23 -2.25 -5.96
C GLN A 228 28.83 -0.78 -6.11
N PRO A 229 28.89 -0.22 -7.34
CA PRO A 229 28.35 1.10 -7.60
C PRO A 229 26.87 1.16 -7.24
N THR A 230 26.46 2.31 -6.69
CA THR A 230 25.09 2.57 -6.24
C THR A 230 24.64 3.93 -6.75
N TYR A 231 23.35 4.09 -7.02
CA TYR A 231 22.76 5.41 -7.33
C TYR A 231 22.22 6.11 -6.07
N LEU A 232 22.19 5.40 -4.93
CA LEU A 232 21.74 5.94 -3.65
C LEU A 232 22.85 6.78 -3.02
N HIS A 233 22.51 7.98 -2.53
CA HIS A 233 23.42 8.91 -1.84
C HIS A 233 24.61 9.41 -2.68
N GLY A 234 24.45 9.55 -4.00
CA GLY A 234 25.44 10.18 -4.89
C GLY A 234 26.42 9.22 -5.57
N GLY A 235 26.35 7.92 -5.26
CA GLY A 235 27.24 6.91 -5.84
C GLY A 235 28.69 7.01 -5.38
N VAL A 236 29.43 5.92 -5.54
CA VAL A 236 30.89 5.86 -5.31
C VAL A 236 31.61 6.34 -6.55
#